data_AF-A0A2M9Y093-F1
#
_entry.id   AF-A0A2M9Y093-F1
#
_cell.length_a   1.000
_cell.length_b   1.000
_cell.length_c   1.000
_cell.angle_alpha   90.00
_cell.angle_beta   90.00
_cell.angle_gamma   90.00
#
_symmetry.space_group_name_H-M   'P 1'
#
loop_
_entity.id
_entity.type
_entity.pdbx_description
1 polymer ?
#
loop_
_entity_poly.entity_id
_entity_poly.type
_entity_poly.pdbx_seq_one_letter_code
_entity_poly.pdbx_strand_id
1 'polypeptide(L)'
;MAVSKKKSLPKKPKGLGRPSKDGGINVREALIQAGLELLGTTALEDISLRKVAAKAGVSHVASYHHFENKHSLFSAIAEIGFQKYFEAYQKELEKTNQDFKGRYRALGWTYFQFIMANRQFARIMFGGMGVDVKSHPSLSAVSRRTYRQLHEIIRMGQRLGHLEKGNTREKTLASWAMIHGIAMLFLEGRLQMKHDPKEMENFIQTVTEYAYIGMK
;
A
#
# COMPACT_ATOMS: atom_id res chain seq x y z
N MET A 1 -65.49 -19.20 -36.36
CA MET A 1 -64.90 -18.73 -35.10
C MET A 1 -63.76 -19.66 -34.71
N ALA A 2 -62.51 -19.20 -34.76
CA ALA A 2 -61.36 -19.84 -34.12
C ALA A 2 -60.34 -18.76 -33.78
N VAL A 3 -60.22 -18.43 -32.50
CA VAL A 3 -59.41 -17.33 -31.98
C VAL A 3 -57.96 -17.77 -31.84
N SER A 4 -57.06 -17.05 -32.52
CA SER A 4 -55.61 -17.22 -32.48
C SER A 4 -55.04 -16.85 -31.10
N LYS A 5 -54.41 -17.80 -30.41
CA LYS A 5 -53.70 -17.58 -29.15
C LYS A 5 -52.28 -17.06 -29.43
N LYS A 6 -52.03 -15.78 -29.19
CA LYS A 6 -50.67 -15.20 -29.08
C LYS A 6 -49.95 -15.82 -27.88
N LYS A 7 -48.87 -16.56 -28.12
CA LYS A 7 -47.90 -16.97 -27.08
C LYS A 7 -47.13 -15.74 -26.60
N SER A 8 -47.23 -15.42 -25.32
CA SER A 8 -46.45 -14.38 -24.66
C SER A 8 -45.04 -14.87 -24.32
N LEU A 9 -44.03 -14.05 -24.64
CA LEU A 9 -42.63 -14.29 -24.28
C LEU A 9 -42.41 -14.06 -22.77
N PRO A 10 -41.46 -14.76 -22.13
CA PRO A 10 -41.18 -14.60 -20.71
C PRO A 10 -40.56 -13.22 -20.42
N LYS A 11 -41.08 -12.53 -19.39
CA LYS A 11 -40.54 -11.25 -18.91
C LYS A 11 -39.13 -11.46 -18.35
N LYS A 12 -38.17 -10.64 -18.80
CA LYS A 12 -36.82 -10.54 -18.21
C LYS A 12 -36.92 -10.29 -16.69
N PRO A 13 -36.07 -10.91 -15.86
CA PRO A 13 -36.07 -10.63 -14.43
C PRO A 13 -35.76 -9.15 -14.19
N LYS A 14 -36.63 -8.48 -13.45
CA LYS A 14 -36.42 -7.11 -12.97
C LYS A 14 -35.12 -7.11 -12.14
N GLY A 15 -34.16 -6.27 -12.51
CA GLY A 15 -32.94 -6.08 -11.74
C GLY A 15 -33.31 -5.76 -10.29
N LEU A 16 -32.62 -6.42 -9.35
CA LEU A 16 -32.77 -6.19 -7.92
C LEU A 16 -32.60 -4.70 -7.63
N GLY A 17 -33.71 -4.06 -7.25
CA GLY A 17 -33.71 -2.70 -6.73
C GLY A 17 -32.91 -2.60 -5.42
N ARG A 18 -32.42 -1.39 -5.14
CA ARG A 18 -31.57 -1.03 -3.99
C ARG A 18 -32.02 -1.65 -2.66
N PRO A 19 -31.09 -2.20 -1.86
CA PRO A 19 -31.24 -2.24 -0.41
C PRO A 19 -30.97 -0.86 0.21
N SER A 20 -31.76 -0.56 1.24
CA SER A 20 -31.89 0.71 1.97
C SER A 20 -30.71 1.01 2.92
N LYS A 21 -30.69 2.27 3.39
CA LYS A 21 -29.95 2.75 4.58
C LYS A 21 -30.28 1.85 5.79
N ASP A 22 -29.26 1.61 6.63
CA ASP A 22 -29.25 0.80 7.86
C ASP A 22 -28.95 -0.70 7.63
N GLY A 23 -27.64 -1.03 7.61
CA GLY A 23 -27.09 -2.40 7.45
C GLY A 23 -26.46 -2.73 6.09
N GLY A 24 -26.48 -1.79 5.14
CA GLY A 24 -25.96 -1.99 3.78
C GLY A 24 -24.43 -1.99 3.67
N ILE A 25 -23.92 -2.73 2.68
CA ILE A 25 -22.50 -2.75 2.29
C ILE A 25 -22.02 -1.31 2.06
N ASN A 26 -20.92 -0.91 2.74
CA ASN A 26 -20.21 0.31 2.37
C ASN A 26 -19.56 0.09 1.00
N VAL A 27 -20.20 0.60 -0.06
CA VAL A 27 -19.79 0.39 -1.46
C VAL A 27 -18.35 0.83 -1.69
N ARG A 28 -17.91 1.94 -1.07
CA ARG A 28 -16.53 2.42 -1.22
C ARG A 28 -15.53 1.41 -0.65
N GLU A 29 -15.80 0.88 0.54
CA GLU A 29 -14.94 -0.13 1.18
C GLU A 29 -14.95 -1.45 0.41
N ALA A 30 -16.12 -1.89 -0.07
CA ALA A 30 -16.22 -3.10 -0.88
C ALA A 30 -15.42 -3.01 -2.18
N LEU A 31 -15.42 -1.84 -2.84
CA LEU A 31 -14.62 -1.59 -4.04
C LEU A 31 -13.12 -1.59 -3.73
N ILE A 32 -12.70 -0.97 -2.62
CA ILE A 32 -11.31 -0.99 -2.16
C ILE A 32 -10.86 -2.42 -1.88
N GLN A 33 -11.66 -3.19 -1.15
CA GLN A 33 -11.35 -4.58 -0.80
C GLN A 33 -11.27 -5.48 -2.04
N ALA A 34 -12.24 -5.37 -2.96
CA ALA A 34 -12.19 -6.08 -4.23
C ALA A 34 -10.98 -5.69 -5.09
N GLY A 35 -10.60 -4.41 -5.08
CA GLY A 35 -9.40 -3.91 -5.74
C GLY A 35 -8.13 -4.52 -5.14
N LEU A 36 -8.01 -4.55 -3.81
CA LEU A 36 -6.89 -5.17 -3.09
C LEU A 36 -6.73 -6.66 -3.43
N GLU A 37 -7.84 -7.39 -3.49
CA GLU A 37 -7.82 -8.81 -3.85
C GLU A 37 -7.40 -9.02 -5.32
N LEU A 38 -7.86 -8.18 -6.25
CA LEU A 38 -7.43 -8.24 -7.65
C LEU A 38 -5.94 -7.94 -7.80
N LEU A 39 -5.39 -7.03 -6.99
CA LEU A 39 -3.96 -6.73 -6.97
C LEU A 39 -3.11 -7.93 -6.49
N GLY A 40 -3.71 -8.93 -5.85
CA GLY A 40 -3.03 -10.17 -5.51
C GLY A 40 -2.91 -11.17 -6.66
N THR A 41 -3.82 -11.11 -7.65
CA THR A 41 -3.99 -12.18 -8.64
C THR A 41 -3.98 -11.72 -10.10
N THR A 42 -4.04 -10.41 -10.34
CA THR A 42 -4.18 -9.82 -11.68
C THR A 42 -3.00 -8.87 -11.97
N ALA A 43 -2.56 -8.81 -13.22
CA ALA A 43 -1.65 -7.77 -13.69
C ALA A 43 -2.31 -6.37 -13.56
N LEU A 44 -1.53 -5.32 -13.31
CA LEU A 44 -2.08 -4.01 -12.92
C LEU A 44 -2.86 -3.34 -14.06
N GLU A 45 -2.35 -3.52 -15.27
CA GLU A 45 -2.90 -3.10 -16.55
C GLU A 45 -4.30 -3.70 -16.82
N ASP A 46 -4.52 -4.94 -16.37
CA ASP A 46 -5.76 -5.70 -16.58
C ASP A 46 -6.85 -5.40 -15.54
N ILE A 47 -6.55 -4.58 -14.53
CA ILE A 47 -7.53 -4.14 -13.53
C ILE A 47 -8.29 -2.91 -14.06
N SER A 48 -9.61 -3.04 -14.16
CA SER A 48 -10.54 -1.97 -14.49
C SER A 48 -11.57 -1.77 -13.38
N LEU A 49 -12.16 -0.58 -13.28
CA LEU A 49 -13.25 -0.32 -12.33
C LEU A 49 -14.43 -1.29 -12.53
N ARG A 50 -14.71 -1.67 -13.78
CA ARG A 50 -15.75 -2.67 -14.08
C ARG A 50 -15.44 -4.03 -13.47
N LYS A 51 -14.19 -4.49 -13.58
CA LYS A 51 -13.75 -5.77 -12.98
C LYS A 51 -13.82 -5.71 -11.46
N VAL A 52 -13.43 -4.57 -10.87
CA VAL A 52 -13.53 -4.33 -9.42
C VAL A 52 -15.00 -4.32 -8.96
N ALA A 53 -15.89 -3.61 -9.66
CA ALA A 53 -17.31 -3.54 -9.34
C ALA A 53 -17.99 -4.91 -9.40
N ALA A 54 -17.70 -5.68 -10.46
CA ALA A 54 -18.19 -7.05 -10.62
C ALA A 54 -17.73 -7.95 -9.45
N LYS A 55 -16.46 -7.85 -9.05
CA LYS A 55 -15.94 -8.60 -7.90
C LYS A 55 -16.52 -8.15 -6.56
N ALA A 56 -16.76 -6.85 -6.39
CA ALA A 56 -17.39 -6.30 -5.20
C ALA A 56 -18.90 -6.58 -5.10
N GLY A 57 -19.51 -7.16 -6.15
CA GLY A 57 -20.96 -7.41 -6.20
C GLY A 57 -21.80 -6.14 -6.29
N VAL A 58 -21.22 -5.02 -6.78
CA VAL A 58 -21.90 -3.73 -6.91
C VAL A 58 -22.08 -3.35 -8.37
N SER A 59 -23.02 -2.43 -8.64
CA SER A 59 -23.25 -1.98 -10.01
C SER A 59 -22.07 -1.15 -10.53
N HIS A 60 -21.86 -1.20 -11.84
CA HIS A 60 -20.87 -0.36 -12.51
C HIS A 60 -21.09 1.13 -12.22
N VAL A 61 -22.35 1.59 -12.27
CA VAL A 61 -22.71 2.98 -11.96
C VAL A 61 -22.33 3.34 -10.51
N ALA A 62 -22.55 2.43 -9.55
CA ALA A 62 -22.14 2.64 -8.16
C ALA A 62 -20.62 2.81 -8.01
N SER A 63 -19.80 2.11 -8.80
CA SER A 63 -18.35 2.30 -8.75
C SER A 63 -17.90 3.70 -9.20
N TYR A 64 -18.51 4.25 -10.25
CA TYR A 64 -18.17 5.59 -10.74
C TYR A 64 -18.61 6.72 -9.81
N HIS A 65 -19.61 6.47 -8.95
CA HIS A 65 -19.97 7.42 -7.90
C HIS A 65 -18.91 7.56 -6.79
N HIS A 66 -18.07 6.53 -6.60
CA HIS A 66 -17.03 6.54 -5.56
C HIS A 66 -15.62 6.76 -6.12
N PHE A 67 -15.37 6.29 -7.34
CA PHE A 67 -14.07 6.37 -7.99
C PHE A 67 -14.27 6.77 -9.45
N GLU A 68 -13.78 7.95 -9.82
CA GLU A 68 -13.88 8.49 -11.18
C GLU A 68 -13.22 7.55 -12.21
N ASN A 69 -12.09 6.95 -11.83
CA ASN A 69 -11.31 6.07 -12.66
C ASN A 69 -10.50 5.07 -11.81
N LYS A 70 -9.82 4.12 -12.46
CA LYS A 70 -9.00 3.11 -11.75
C LYS A 70 -7.87 3.73 -10.92
N HIS A 71 -7.32 4.87 -11.35
CA HIS A 71 -6.26 5.57 -10.61
C HIS A 71 -6.77 6.13 -9.29
N SER A 72 -7.97 6.72 -9.26
CA SER A 72 -8.59 7.19 -8.02
C SER A 72 -8.83 6.07 -6.99
N LEU A 73 -9.19 4.86 -7.45
CA LEU A 73 -9.27 3.66 -6.61
C LEU A 73 -7.89 3.25 -6.08
N PHE A 74 -6.89 3.19 -6.95
CA PHE A 74 -5.53 2.83 -6.54
C PHE A 74 -4.92 3.85 -5.58
N SER A 75 -5.23 5.13 -5.73
CA SER A 75 -4.82 6.17 -4.77
C SER A 75 -5.43 5.95 -3.39
N ALA A 76 -6.71 5.57 -3.31
CA ALA A 76 -7.34 5.22 -2.04
C ALA A 76 -6.75 3.96 -1.41
N ILE A 77 -6.41 2.95 -2.22
CA ILE A 77 -5.70 1.75 -1.77
C ILE A 77 -4.29 2.10 -1.26
N ALA A 78 -3.55 2.94 -2.00
CA ALA A 78 -2.22 3.42 -1.60
C ALA A 78 -2.27 4.17 -0.27
N GLU A 79 -3.28 5.01 -0.07
CA GLU A 79 -3.49 5.77 1.16
C GLU A 79 -3.64 4.84 2.36
N ILE A 80 -4.47 3.80 2.23
CA ILE A 80 -4.63 2.75 3.23
C ILE A 80 -3.29 2.03 3.49
N GLY A 81 -2.53 1.75 2.43
CA GLY A 81 -1.21 1.12 2.54
C GLY A 81 -0.23 1.95 3.36
N PHE A 82 -0.08 3.24 3.03
CA PHE A 82 0.77 4.16 3.79
C PHE A 82 0.30 4.33 5.24
N GLN A 83 -1.02 4.37 5.49
CA GLN A 83 -1.57 4.46 6.84
C GLN A 83 -1.25 3.20 7.66
N LYS A 84 -1.43 2.01 7.08
CA LYS A 84 -1.07 0.73 7.72
C LYS A 84 0.43 0.63 8.00
N TYR A 85 1.27 1.05 7.05
CA TYR A 85 2.72 1.10 7.24
C TYR A 85 3.10 2.05 8.39
N PHE A 86 2.50 3.24 8.41
CA PHE A 86 2.73 4.22 9.47
C PHE A 86 2.41 3.64 10.85
N GLU A 87 1.23 3.02 11.00
CA GLU A 87 0.79 2.38 12.24
C GLU A 87 1.69 1.23 12.67
N ALA A 88 2.11 0.38 11.71
CA ALA A 88 3.04 -0.71 11.98
C ALA A 88 4.37 -0.18 12.54
N TYR A 89 4.89 0.91 11.98
CA TYR A 89 6.13 1.50 12.48
C TYR A 89 5.94 2.13 13.87
N GLN A 90 4.80 2.76 14.17
CA GLN A 90 4.54 3.26 15.52
C GLN A 90 4.58 2.12 16.56
N LYS A 91 3.96 0.97 16.26
CA LYS A 91 3.99 -0.20 17.13
C LYS A 91 5.40 -0.79 17.29
N GLU A 92 6.18 -0.81 16.22
CA GLU A 92 7.56 -1.32 16.29
C GLU A 92 8.47 -0.38 17.09
N LEU A 93 8.24 0.93 16.98
CA LEU A 93 9.00 1.95 17.69
C LEU A 93 8.84 1.84 19.22
N GLU A 94 7.66 1.45 19.71
CA GLU A 94 7.38 1.22 21.14
C GLU A 94 8.28 0.15 21.78
N LYS A 95 8.86 -0.75 20.97
CA LYS A 95 9.76 -1.81 21.44
C LYS A 95 11.22 -1.37 21.58
N THR A 96 11.51 -0.09 21.33
CA THR A 96 12.88 0.43 21.30
C THR A 96 13.11 1.47 22.37
N ASN A 97 14.38 1.77 22.64
CA ASN A 97 14.78 2.91 23.50
C ASN A 97 14.49 4.27 22.85
N GLN A 98 13.93 4.29 21.63
CA GLN A 98 13.64 5.48 20.85
C GLN A 98 14.84 6.43 20.63
N ASP A 99 16.05 5.90 20.78
CA ASP A 99 17.29 6.53 20.36
C ASP A 99 17.42 6.48 18.83
N PHE A 100 18.45 7.12 18.30
CA PHE A 100 18.69 7.15 16.86
C PHE A 100 18.76 5.73 16.26
N LYS A 101 19.54 4.83 16.85
CA LYS A 101 19.72 3.46 16.33
C LYS A 101 18.43 2.64 16.42
N GLY A 102 17.72 2.71 17.54
CA GLY A 102 16.44 2.04 17.74
C GLY A 102 15.40 2.47 16.72
N ARG A 103 15.21 3.79 16.55
CA ARG A 103 14.30 4.34 15.52
C ARG A 103 14.67 3.89 14.11
N TYR A 104 15.95 3.97 13.76
CA TYR A 104 16.42 3.64 12.43
C TYR A 104 16.23 2.15 12.09
N ARG A 105 16.61 1.26 13.02
CA ARG A 105 16.40 -0.19 12.87
C ARG A 105 14.91 -0.56 12.82
N ALA A 106 14.09 0.00 13.71
CA ALA A 106 12.64 -0.25 13.73
C ALA A 106 11.99 0.18 12.41
N LEU A 107 12.36 1.33 11.86
CA LEU A 107 11.83 1.80 10.59
C LEU A 107 12.23 0.88 9.43
N GLY A 108 13.52 0.51 9.33
CA GLY A 108 14.02 -0.38 8.29
C GLY A 108 13.36 -1.76 8.33
N TRP A 109 13.23 -2.33 9.54
CA TRP A 109 12.56 -3.61 9.75
C TRP A 109 11.08 -3.56 9.38
N THR A 110 10.35 -2.54 9.86
CA THR A 110 8.94 -2.36 9.53
C THR A 110 8.74 -2.21 8.02
N TYR A 111 9.60 -1.44 7.35
CA TYR A 111 9.52 -1.22 5.90
C TYR A 111 9.60 -2.54 5.14
N PHE A 112 10.58 -3.37 5.48
CA PHE A 112 10.74 -4.69 4.90
C PHE A 112 9.56 -5.62 5.20
N GLN A 113 9.20 -5.77 6.48
CA GLN A 113 8.09 -6.64 6.90
C GLN A 113 6.78 -6.25 6.21
N PHE A 114 6.50 -4.95 6.14
CA PHE A 114 5.28 -4.44 5.52
C PHE A 114 5.20 -4.88 4.07
N ILE A 115 6.27 -4.69 3.28
CA ILE A 115 6.30 -5.08 1.86
C ILE A 115 6.12 -6.60 1.70
N MET A 116 6.79 -7.41 2.52
CA MET A 116 6.69 -8.87 2.45
C MET A 116 5.29 -9.39 2.79
N ALA A 117 4.66 -8.84 3.83
CA ALA A 117 3.32 -9.23 4.28
C ALA A 117 2.19 -8.63 3.42
N ASN A 118 2.46 -7.53 2.71
CA ASN A 118 1.45 -6.72 2.00
C ASN A 118 1.84 -6.48 0.54
N ARG A 119 2.18 -7.56 -0.19
CA ARG A 119 2.66 -7.48 -1.58
C ARG A 119 1.74 -6.67 -2.51
N GLN A 120 0.43 -6.79 -2.34
CA GLN A 120 -0.58 -6.04 -3.10
C GLN A 120 -0.49 -4.52 -2.88
N PHE A 121 -0.17 -4.09 -1.66
CA PHE A 121 0.06 -2.68 -1.36
C PHE A 121 1.40 -2.22 -1.94
N ALA A 122 2.45 -3.04 -1.84
CA ALA A 122 3.77 -2.71 -2.41
C ALA A 122 3.71 -2.47 -3.92
N ARG A 123 2.94 -3.28 -4.66
CA ARG A 123 2.72 -3.10 -6.11
C ARG A 123 2.15 -1.72 -6.45
N ILE A 124 1.24 -1.20 -5.62
CA ILE A 124 0.62 0.12 -5.85
C ILE A 124 1.50 1.26 -5.33
N MET A 125 2.08 1.11 -4.14
CA MET A 125 2.85 2.17 -3.49
C MET A 125 4.20 2.42 -4.18
N PHE A 126 4.79 1.38 -4.78
CA PHE A 126 6.15 1.44 -5.32
C PHE A 126 6.32 0.94 -6.76
N GLY A 127 5.29 0.34 -7.37
CA GLY A 127 5.38 -0.28 -8.71
C GLY A 127 5.37 0.67 -9.90
N GLY A 128 5.58 1.98 -9.71
CA GLY A 128 5.84 2.96 -10.77
C GLY A 128 4.68 3.27 -11.73
N MET A 129 3.58 2.53 -11.72
CA MET A 129 2.48 2.71 -12.66
C MET A 129 1.15 2.97 -11.93
N GLY A 130 0.70 4.22 -11.93
CA GLY A 130 -0.73 4.49 -11.84
C GLY A 130 -1.26 5.13 -10.57
N VAL A 131 -0.42 5.69 -9.71
CA VAL A 131 -0.87 6.58 -8.63
C VAL A 131 -0.12 7.89 -8.71
N ASP A 132 -0.79 8.93 -9.20
CA ASP A 132 -0.27 10.28 -9.10
C ASP A 132 -0.51 10.81 -7.69
N VAL A 133 0.49 10.62 -6.82
CA VAL A 133 0.46 11.07 -5.43
C VAL A 133 0.14 12.57 -5.34
N LYS A 134 0.51 13.39 -6.34
CA LYS A 134 0.33 14.85 -6.28
C LYS A 134 -1.13 15.27 -6.54
N SER A 135 -1.87 14.55 -7.37
CA SER A 135 -3.29 14.85 -7.64
C SER A 135 -4.25 14.36 -6.55
N HIS A 136 -3.75 13.64 -5.53
CA HIS A 136 -4.56 13.13 -4.41
C HIS A 136 -4.05 13.68 -3.07
N PRO A 137 -4.65 14.76 -2.53
CA PRO A 137 -4.15 15.45 -1.33
C PRO A 137 -4.02 14.56 -0.08
N SER A 138 -4.97 13.66 0.17
CA SER A 138 -4.96 12.76 1.33
C SER A 138 -3.79 11.76 1.24
N LEU A 139 -3.64 11.12 0.09
CA LEU A 139 -2.49 10.26 -0.22
C LEU A 139 -1.16 11.01 -0.10
N SER A 140 -1.07 12.21 -0.68
CA SER A 140 0.10 13.08 -0.57
C SER A 140 0.46 13.38 0.88
N ALA A 141 -0.53 13.62 1.74
CA ALA A 141 -0.30 13.90 3.14
C ALA A 141 0.30 12.68 3.88
N VAL A 142 -0.30 11.50 3.72
CA VAL A 142 0.18 10.27 4.41
C VAL A 142 1.54 9.81 3.86
N SER A 143 1.76 9.87 2.55
CA SER A 143 3.05 9.54 1.93
C SER A 143 4.18 10.46 2.42
N ARG A 144 3.92 11.78 2.48
CA ARG A 144 4.87 12.74 3.06
C ARG A 144 5.13 12.49 4.54
N ARG A 145 4.11 12.07 5.30
CA ARG A 145 4.26 11.72 6.72
C ARG A 145 5.22 10.54 6.89
N THR A 146 5.07 9.49 6.07
CA THR A 146 5.95 8.32 6.12
C THR A 146 7.39 8.63 5.72
N TYR A 147 7.61 9.46 4.70
CA TYR A 147 8.95 9.92 4.32
C TYR A 147 9.61 10.78 5.41
N ARG A 148 8.83 11.67 6.02
CA ARG A 148 9.31 12.57 7.09
C ARG A 148 9.86 11.80 8.28
N GLN A 149 9.34 10.61 8.58
CA GLN A 149 9.85 9.78 9.69
C GLN A 149 11.32 9.43 9.49
N LEU A 150 11.69 8.92 8.31
CA LEU A 150 13.09 8.64 8.00
C LEU A 150 13.93 9.92 8.04
N HIS A 151 13.43 11.01 7.45
CA HIS A 151 14.13 12.28 7.42
C HIS A 151 14.48 12.80 8.83
N GLU A 152 13.53 12.77 9.76
CA GLU A 152 13.75 13.20 11.15
C GLU A 152 14.71 12.27 11.91
N ILE A 153 14.72 10.97 11.61
CA ILE A 153 15.70 10.04 12.17
C ILE A 153 17.11 10.39 11.69
N ILE A 154 17.28 10.68 10.39
CA ILE A 154 18.57 11.13 9.85
C ILE A 154 19.00 12.45 10.51
N ARG A 155 18.10 13.44 10.64
CA ARG A 155 18.39 14.70 11.35
C ARG A 155 18.80 14.47 12.80
N MET A 156 18.12 13.56 13.50
CA MET A 156 18.47 13.17 14.86
C MET A 156 19.89 12.59 14.91
N GLY A 157 20.22 11.66 14.01
CA GLY A 157 21.56 11.07 13.93
C GLY A 157 22.66 12.12 13.72
N GLN A 158 22.43 13.08 12.82
CA GLN A 158 23.39 14.18 12.58
C GLN A 158 23.56 15.09 13.81
N ARG A 159 22.46 15.43 14.48
CA ARG A 159 22.48 16.28 15.69
C ARG A 159 23.17 15.60 16.87
N LEU A 160 23.00 14.30 17.03
CA LEU A 160 23.63 13.50 18.09
C LEU A 160 25.07 13.07 17.76
N GLY A 161 25.59 13.44 16.59
CA GLY A 161 26.94 13.05 16.14
C GLY A 161 27.08 11.58 15.75
N HIS A 162 25.96 10.86 15.58
CA HIS A 162 25.97 9.48 15.06
C HIS A 162 26.21 9.41 13.55
N LEU A 163 25.84 10.47 12.82
CA LEU A 163 26.00 10.63 11.38
C LEU A 163 26.78 11.91 11.08
N GLU A 164 27.54 11.92 9.99
CA GLU A 164 28.19 13.14 9.53
C GLU A 164 27.19 14.24 9.19
N LYS A 165 27.61 15.49 9.41
CA LYS A 165 26.90 16.67 8.90
C LYS A 165 26.92 16.65 7.37
N GLY A 166 25.99 17.39 6.75
CA GLY A 166 25.83 17.43 5.30
C GLY A 166 24.35 17.41 4.92
N ASN A 167 24.07 17.14 3.64
CA ASN A 167 22.71 17.20 3.11
C ASN A 167 21.83 16.06 3.65
N THR A 168 20.94 16.39 4.58
CA THR A 168 20.00 15.43 5.18
C THR A 168 19.11 14.77 4.13
N ARG A 169 18.68 15.49 3.07
CA ARG A 169 17.79 14.92 2.05
C ARG A 169 18.50 13.82 1.26
N GLU A 170 19.74 14.04 0.87
CA GLU A 170 20.54 13.03 0.15
C GLU A 170 20.74 11.78 1.02
N LYS A 171 21.13 11.95 2.29
CA LYS A 171 21.26 10.83 3.25
C LYS A 171 19.92 10.09 3.48
N THR A 172 18.81 10.81 3.51
CA THR A 172 17.45 10.22 3.60
C THR A 172 17.14 9.38 2.35
N LEU A 173 17.40 9.91 1.15
CA LEU A 173 17.16 9.20 -0.10
C LEU A 173 18.06 7.96 -0.23
N ALA A 174 19.34 8.08 0.12
CA ALA A 174 20.28 6.95 0.12
C ALA A 174 19.84 5.84 1.09
N SER A 175 19.44 6.21 2.31
CA SER A 175 18.90 5.25 3.29
C SER A 175 17.65 4.54 2.77
N TRP A 176 16.71 5.30 2.21
CA TRP A 176 15.49 4.73 1.66
C TRP A 176 15.78 3.82 0.46
N ALA A 177 16.63 4.25 -0.47
CA ALA A 177 17.00 3.49 -1.65
C ALA A 177 17.60 2.12 -1.30
N MET A 178 18.44 2.05 -0.26
CA MET A 178 19.06 0.79 0.16
C MET A 178 18.03 -0.21 0.66
N ILE A 179 17.21 0.17 1.66
CA ILE A 179 16.20 -0.74 2.21
C ILE A 179 15.10 -1.07 1.19
N HIS A 180 14.75 -0.10 0.34
CA HIS A 180 13.83 -0.29 -0.77
C HIS A 180 14.35 -1.32 -1.76
N GLY A 181 15.59 -1.17 -2.23
CA GLY A 181 16.21 -2.11 -3.16
C GLY A 181 16.21 -3.54 -2.61
N ILE A 182 16.60 -3.74 -1.36
CA ILE A 182 16.59 -5.06 -0.71
C ILE A 182 15.16 -5.62 -0.67
N ALA A 183 14.19 -4.85 -0.18
CA ALA A 183 12.81 -5.29 -0.10
C ALA A 183 12.25 -5.70 -1.47
N MET A 184 12.58 -4.95 -2.53
CA MET A 184 12.17 -5.27 -3.90
C MET A 184 12.85 -6.53 -4.43
N LEU A 185 14.15 -6.74 -4.14
CA LEU A 185 14.85 -7.97 -4.52
C LEU A 185 14.21 -9.22 -3.89
N PHE A 186 13.77 -9.16 -2.63
CA PHE A 186 13.00 -10.24 -2.00
C PHE A 186 11.59 -10.37 -2.59
N LEU A 187 10.93 -9.24 -2.87
CA LEU A 187 9.58 -9.24 -3.42
C LEU A 187 9.53 -9.92 -4.80
N GLU A 188 10.54 -9.67 -5.62
CA GLU A 188 10.73 -10.26 -6.95
C GLU A 188 11.30 -11.68 -6.92
N GLY A 189 11.63 -12.21 -5.74
CA GLY A 189 12.23 -13.55 -5.59
C GLY A 189 13.67 -13.67 -6.08
N ARG A 190 14.37 -12.54 -6.32
CA ARG A 190 15.81 -12.52 -6.64
C ARG A 190 16.67 -12.82 -5.42
N LEU A 191 16.13 -12.58 -4.23
CA LEU A 191 16.64 -13.05 -2.95
C LEU A 191 15.60 -13.98 -2.31
N GLN A 192 16.08 -15.03 -1.65
CA GLN A 192 15.23 -15.98 -0.95
C GLN A 192 15.15 -15.68 0.54
N MET A 193 13.94 -15.68 1.08
CA MET A 193 13.70 -15.54 2.52
C MET A 193 14.31 -16.73 3.25
N LYS A 194 15.10 -16.45 4.29
CA LYS A 194 15.46 -17.47 5.27
C LYS A 194 14.20 -17.94 6.00
N HIS A 195 14.15 -19.24 6.33
CA HIS A 195 13.00 -19.81 7.03
C HIS A 195 12.91 -19.40 8.50
N ASP A 196 14.01 -18.94 9.11
CA ASP A 196 14.00 -18.39 10.47
C ASP A 196 13.70 -16.88 10.46
N PRO A 197 12.59 -16.43 11.09
CA PRO A 197 12.28 -15.02 11.25
C PRO A 197 13.37 -14.22 11.96
N LYS A 198 14.10 -14.82 12.91
CA LYS A 198 15.11 -14.09 13.69
C LYS A 198 16.35 -13.81 12.87
N GLU A 199 16.82 -14.79 12.10
CA GLU A 199 17.89 -14.57 11.13
C GLU A 199 17.52 -13.52 10.08
N MET A 200 16.26 -13.48 9.62
CA MET A 200 15.80 -12.46 8.67
C MET A 200 15.83 -11.05 9.29
N GLU A 201 15.33 -10.91 10.52
CA GLU A 201 15.40 -9.65 11.26
C GLU A 201 16.84 -9.17 11.40
N ASN A 202 17.74 -10.06 11.84
CA ASN A 202 19.16 -9.74 12.00
C ASN A 202 19.81 -9.33 10.67
N PHE A 203 19.48 -10.01 9.57
CA PHE A 203 19.95 -9.65 8.24
C PHE A 203 19.50 -8.23 7.86
N ILE A 204 18.20 -7.92 8.00
CA ILE A 204 17.67 -6.60 7.65
C ILE A 204 18.27 -5.50 8.54
N GLN A 205 18.45 -5.76 9.83
CA GLN A 205 19.12 -4.83 10.73
C GLN A 205 20.58 -4.60 10.30
N THR A 206 21.30 -5.66 9.94
CA THR A 206 22.70 -5.56 9.47
C THR A 206 22.80 -4.73 8.19
N VAL A 207 21.94 -4.97 7.20
CA VAL A 207 22.01 -4.19 5.96
C VAL A 207 21.57 -2.75 6.18
N THR A 208 20.57 -2.53 7.05
CA THR A 208 20.22 -1.17 7.50
C THR A 208 21.43 -0.47 8.14
N GLU A 209 22.24 -1.20 8.90
CA GLU A 209 23.48 -0.65 9.47
C GLU A 209 24.57 -0.34 8.45
N TYR A 210 24.64 -1.06 7.33
CA TYR A 210 25.56 -0.69 6.25
C TYR A 210 25.19 0.65 5.60
N ALA A 211 23.89 0.96 5.46
CA ALA A 211 23.46 2.30 5.07
C ALA A 211 23.96 3.35 6.06
N TYR A 212 23.84 3.04 7.36
CA TYR A 212 24.32 3.90 8.43
C TYR A 212 25.83 4.15 8.38
N ILE A 213 26.64 3.11 8.16
CA ILE A 213 28.10 3.21 8.08
C ILE A 213 28.54 4.04 6.88
N GLY A 214 27.93 3.86 5.70
CA GLY A 214 28.26 4.66 4.52
C GLY A 214 27.83 6.13 4.59
N MET A 215 27.08 6.52 5.63
CA MET A 215 26.71 7.91 5.92
C MET A 215 27.52 8.55 7.05
N LYS A 216 28.36 7.77 7.74
CA LYS A 216 29.44 8.29 8.58
C LYS A 216 30.63 8.70 7.73
#